data_AF-A0A2N9WTP4-F1
#
_entry.id   AF-A0A2N9WTP4-F1
#
_cell.length_a   1.000
_cell.length_b   1.000
_cell.length_c   1.000
_cell.angle_alpha   90.00
_cell.angle_beta   90.00
_cell.angle_gamma   90.00
#
_symmetry.space_group_name_H-M   'P 1'
#
loop_
_entity.id
_entity.type
_entity.pdbx_description
1 polymer ?
#
loop_
_entity_poly.entity_id
_entity_poly.type
_entity_poly.pdbx_seq_one_letter_code
_entity_poly.pdbx_strand_id
1 'polypeptide(L)'
;MDNLESGFKITKEFFGLSGLIGNIIGTIILIIYCCTIRFFPAGLSVGDVLFCLCIFAIYGILYIFFTGILHLASKLFLILFEKQINKILIKKKNNPVTFSPVAFSKDRRFFLCLGGIANILILSIAYSIWIQSSSLQTGLVFGFTVYMAIFCVGCMNILVYQWEGLKIKNEFEPSKENDRRLYFYIRNIKIPSKLLFRIGMFITPLIVVSGIYVGLTNITFSLIGVRQSDVTIYVDKNYQDLFYNSDNKSFLIR
;
A
#
# COMPACT_ATOMS: atom_id res chain seq x y z
N MET A 1 -25.91 16.80 14.51
CA MET A 1 -24.80 17.69 14.08
C MET A 1 -23.48 17.26 14.73
N ASP A 2 -23.53 16.82 15.98
CA ASP A 2 -22.38 16.45 16.83
C ASP A 2 -21.49 15.31 16.30
N ASN A 3 -22.05 14.34 15.54
CA ASN A 3 -21.26 13.25 14.94
C ASN A 3 -20.37 13.72 13.78
N LEU A 4 -20.76 14.78 13.08
CA LEU A 4 -20.04 15.30 11.92
C LEU A 4 -18.89 16.20 12.38
N GLU A 5 -19.13 17.00 13.42
CA GLU A 5 -18.13 17.86 14.05
C GLU A 5 -17.07 17.06 14.83
N SER A 6 -17.48 16.01 15.56
CA SER A 6 -16.53 15.07 16.19
C SER A 6 -15.71 14.31 15.15
N GLY A 7 -16.31 13.88 14.04
CA GLY A 7 -15.60 13.28 12.91
C GLY A 7 -14.57 14.23 12.30
N PHE A 8 -14.93 15.50 12.12
CA PHE A 8 -14.03 16.52 11.57
C PHE A 8 -12.85 16.81 12.51
N LYS A 9 -13.10 16.88 13.82
CA LYS A 9 -12.07 17.07 14.85
C LYS A 9 -11.06 15.92 14.88
N ILE A 10 -11.55 14.67 14.87
CA ILE A 10 -10.70 13.47 14.82
C ILE A 10 -9.88 13.45 13.53
N THR A 11 -10.49 13.83 12.40
CA THR A 11 -9.81 13.87 11.10
C THR A 11 -8.68 14.91 11.12
N LYS A 12 -8.93 16.10 11.68
CA LYS A 12 -7.92 17.15 11.83
C LYS A 12 -6.76 16.72 12.73
N GLU A 13 -7.06 16.10 13.88
CA GLU A 13 -6.04 15.57 14.79
C GLU A 13 -5.22 14.46 14.12
N PHE A 14 -5.85 13.56 13.37
CA PHE A 14 -5.17 12.53 12.60
C PHE A 14 -4.26 13.11 11.52
N PHE A 15 -4.73 14.10 10.74
CA PHE A 15 -3.89 14.78 9.75
C PHE A 15 -2.69 15.47 10.39
N GLY A 16 -2.88 16.16 11.53
CA GLY A 16 -1.79 16.79 12.27
C GLY A 16 -0.74 15.78 12.75
N LEU A 17 -1.19 14.66 13.33
CA LEU A 17 -0.30 13.59 13.80
C LEU A 17 0.43 12.89 12.64
N SER A 18 -0.28 12.64 11.53
CA SER A 18 0.30 12.05 10.33
C SER A 18 1.31 12.97 9.65
N GLY A 19 1.08 14.29 9.66
CA GLY A 19 2.03 15.28 9.14
C GLY A 19 3.29 15.35 9.98
N LEU A 20 3.17 15.31 11.30
CA LEU A 20 4.33 15.30 12.21
C LEU A 20 5.15 14.02 12.07
N ILE A 21 4.50 12.85 12.06
CA ILE A 21 5.17 11.56 11.84
C ILE A 21 5.82 11.52 10.44
N GLY A 22 5.09 11.99 9.42
CA GLY A 22 5.57 12.08 8.05
C GLY A 22 6.82 12.95 7.92
N ASN A 23 6.86 14.10 8.58
CA ASN A 23 8.03 14.98 8.58
C ASN A 23 9.24 14.33 9.27
N ILE A 24 9.03 13.67 10.41
CA ILE A 24 10.11 12.97 11.12
C ILE A 24 10.69 11.86 10.25
N ILE A 25 9.83 11.01 9.67
CA ILE A 25 10.25 9.92 8.78
C ILE A 25 10.94 10.48 7.54
N GLY A 26 10.37 11.51 6.91
CA GLY A 26 10.94 12.16 5.73
C GLY A 26 12.33 12.75 6.00
N THR A 27 12.51 13.39 7.16
CA THR A 27 13.81 13.92 7.60
C THR A 27 14.84 12.80 7.79
N ILE A 28 14.44 11.70 8.44
CA ILE A 28 15.31 10.53 8.63
C ILE A 28 15.74 9.95 7.28
N ILE A 29 14.80 9.78 6.34
CA ILE A 29 15.09 9.29 4.99
C ILE A 29 16.07 10.23 4.27
N LEU A 30 15.86 11.54 4.36
CA LEU A 30 16.73 12.54 3.71
C LEU A 30 18.14 12.51 4.31
N ILE A 31 18.28 12.40 5.63
CA ILE A 31 19.59 12.25 6.29
C ILE A 31 20.26 10.95 5.84
N ILE A 32 19.57 9.81 5.87
CA ILE A 32 20.11 8.52 5.42
C ILE A 32 20.56 8.61 3.96
N TYR A 33 19.74 9.21 3.10
CA TYR A 33 20.07 9.40 1.69
C TYR A 33 21.33 10.26 1.52
N CYS A 34 21.40 11.42 2.17
CA CYS A 34 22.57 12.30 2.14
C CYS A 34 23.84 11.63 2.68
N CYS A 35 23.72 10.83 3.75
CA CYS A 35 24.83 10.02 4.28
C CYS A 35 25.28 8.94 3.29
N THR A 36 24.35 8.33 2.56
CA THR A 36 24.64 7.27 1.57
C THR A 36 25.40 7.84 0.38
N ILE A 37 24.99 9.00 -0.13
CA ILE A 37 25.66 9.67 -1.26
C ILE A 37 26.84 10.57 -0.84
N ARG A 38 27.12 10.68 0.47
CA ARG A 38 28.13 11.58 1.08
C ARG A 38 28.06 13.03 0.58
N PHE A 39 26.88 13.47 0.20
CA PHE A 39 26.64 14.78 -0.41
C PHE A 39 25.36 15.37 0.18
N PHE A 40 25.44 16.61 0.65
CA PHE A 40 24.28 17.35 1.12
C PHE A 40 23.87 18.32 0.01
N PRO A 41 22.67 18.17 -0.59
CA PRO A 41 22.24 19.06 -1.67
C PRO A 41 22.00 20.46 -1.09
N ALA A 42 22.94 21.38 -1.33
CA ALA A 42 22.74 22.80 -1.10
C ALA A 42 21.89 23.38 -2.24
N GLY A 43 20.85 24.15 -1.90
CA GLY A 43 20.02 24.86 -2.90
C GLY A 43 18.64 24.29 -3.17
N LEU A 44 18.04 23.52 -2.24
CA LEU A 44 16.63 23.13 -2.34
C LEU A 44 15.74 24.38 -2.41
N SER A 45 15.13 24.59 -3.57
CA SER A 45 14.18 25.66 -3.81
C SER A 45 12.79 25.27 -3.28
N VAL A 46 11.92 26.26 -3.06
CA VAL A 46 10.50 26.02 -2.78
C VAL A 46 9.85 25.21 -3.91
N GLY A 47 10.33 25.38 -5.15
CA GLY A 47 9.88 24.61 -6.31
C GLY A 47 10.12 23.11 -6.17
N ASP A 48 11.28 22.72 -5.63
CA ASP A 48 11.66 21.31 -5.43
C ASP A 48 10.77 20.62 -4.38
N VAL A 49 10.42 21.35 -3.33
CA VAL A 49 9.49 20.86 -2.30
C VAL A 49 8.08 20.70 -2.88
N LEU A 50 7.60 21.68 -3.65
CA LEU A 50 6.28 21.63 -4.28
C LEU A 50 6.19 20.47 -5.29
N PHE A 51 7.25 20.26 -6.05
CA PHE A 51 7.40 19.15 -6.99
C PHE A 51 7.39 17.79 -6.27
N CYS A 52 8.11 17.67 -5.15
CA CYS A 52 8.11 16.47 -4.31
C CYS A 52 6.71 16.16 -3.75
N LEU A 53 5.98 17.17 -3.27
CA LEU A 53 4.59 17.03 -2.83
C LEU A 53 3.67 16.57 -3.98
N CYS A 54 3.88 17.07 -5.20
CA CYS A 54 3.14 16.65 -6.38
C CYS A 54 3.39 15.16 -6.70
N ILE A 55 4.64 14.71 -6.65
CA ILE A 55 5.02 13.30 -6.80
C ILE A 55 4.29 12.43 -5.77
N PHE A 56 4.33 12.81 -4.48
CA PHE A 56 3.66 12.05 -3.44
C PHE A 56 2.14 12.01 -3.60
N ALA A 57 1.52 13.10 -4.04
CA ALA A 57 0.09 13.14 -4.29
C ALA A 57 -0.32 12.19 -5.43
N ILE A 58 0.37 12.24 -6.57
CA ILE A 58 0.09 11.36 -7.72
C ILE A 58 0.34 9.90 -7.35
N TYR A 59 1.50 9.61 -6.74
CA TYR A 59 1.83 8.27 -6.27
C TYR A 59 0.77 7.74 -5.29
N GLY A 60 0.35 8.57 -4.33
CA GLY A 60 -0.66 8.21 -3.34
C GLY A 60 -2.01 7.87 -3.97
N ILE A 61 -2.46 8.66 -4.95
CA ILE A 61 -3.71 8.39 -5.69
C ILE A 61 -3.62 7.06 -6.46
N LEU A 62 -2.52 6.84 -7.19
CA LEU A 62 -2.29 5.59 -7.92
C LEU A 62 -2.26 4.40 -6.96
N TYR A 63 -1.62 4.55 -5.81
CA TYR A 63 -1.52 3.51 -4.79
C TYR A 63 -2.87 3.16 -4.16
N ILE A 64 -3.70 4.16 -3.87
CA ILE A 64 -5.08 3.96 -3.38
C ILE A 64 -5.89 3.21 -4.43
N PHE A 65 -5.79 3.60 -5.70
CA PHE A 65 -6.50 2.93 -6.80
C PHE A 65 -6.07 1.46 -6.92
N PHE A 66 -4.76 1.20 -6.90
CA PHE A 66 -4.20 -0.14 -6.94
C PHE A 66 -4.68 -1.01 -5.77
N THR A 67 -4.57 -0.50 -4.54
CA THR A 67 -5.03 -1.21 -3.34
C THR A 67 -6.55 -1.45 -3.37
N GLY A 68 -7.31 -0.51 -3.93
CA GLY A 68 -8.75 -0.64 -4.16
C GLY A 68 -9.09 -1.79 -5.10
N ILE A 69 -8.34 -1.94 -6.21
CA ILE A 69 -8.48 -3.08 -7.13
C ILE A 69 -8.21 -4.40 -6.42
N LEU A 70 -7.13 -4.49 -5.64
CA LEU A 70 -6.82 -5.71 -4.87
C LEU A 70 -7.92 -6.03 -3.84
N HIS A 71 -8.46 -5.01 -3.18
CA HIS A 71 -9.56 -5.17 -2.25
C HIS A 71 -10.81 -5.72 -2.94
N LEU A 72 -11.20 -5.14 -4.08
CA LEU A 72 -12.34 -5.63 -4.88
C LEU A 72 -12.10 -7.05 -5.39
N ALA A 73 -10.90 -7.34 -5.89
CA ALA A 73 -10.52 -8.68 -6.34
C ALA A 73 -10.61 -9.71 -5.20
N SER A 74 -10.23 -9.33 -3.97
CA SER A 74 -10.32 -10.20 -2.80
C SER A 74 -11.77 -10.56 -2.43
N LYS A 75 -12.73 -9.65 -2.66
CA LYS A 75 -14.16 -9.91 -2.37
C LYS A 75 -14.70 -11.06 -3.20
N LEU A 76 -14.25 -11.22 -4.46
CA LEU A 76 -14.65 -12.34 -5.32
C LEU A 76 -14.33 -13.68 -4.62
N PHE A 77 -13.08 -13.85 -4.18
CA PHE A 77 -12.64 -15.08 -3.50
C PHE A 77 -13.34 -15.30 -2.17
N LEU A 78 -13.56 -14.24 -1.39
CA LEU A 78 -14.29 -14.33 -0.13
C LEU A 78 -15.74 -14.82 -0.32
N ILE A 79 -16.42 -14.37 -1.38
CA ILE A 79 -17.78 -14.79 -1.71
C ILE A 79 -17.81 -16.23 -2.26
N LEU A 80 -16.85 -16.60 -3.11
CA LEU A 80 -16.76 -17.94 -3.69
C LEU A 80 -16.44 -19.01 -2.64
N PHE A 81 -15.52 -18.70 -1.72
CA PHE A 81 -15.07 -19.62 -0.68
C PHE A 81 -15.77 -19.44 0.67
N GLU A 82 -16.85 -18.66 0.73
CA GLU A 82 -17.64 -18.35 1.94
C GLU A 82 -17.94 -19.60 2.78
N LYS A 83 -18.46 -20.66 2.15
CA LYS A 83 -18.79 -21.93 2.83
C LYS A 83 -17.56 -22.60 3.46
N GLN A 84 -16.43 -22.60 2.74
CA GLN A 84 -15.20 -23.22 3.21
C GLN A 84 -14.56 -22.41 4.33
N ILE A 85 -14.55 -21.08 4.19
CA ILE A 85 -14.08 -20.14 5.22
C ILE A 85 -14.88 -20.36 6.51
N ASN A 86 -16.21 -20.34 6.42
CA ASN A 86 -17.07 -20.58 7.58
C ASN A 86 -16.82 -21.95 8.22
N LYS A 87 -16.62 -23.01 7.42
CA LYS A 87 -16.27 -24.35 7.94
C LYS A 87 -14.95 -24.35 8.72
N ILE A 88 -13.91 -23.69 8.20
CA ILE A 88 -12.60 -23.59 8.87
C ILE A 88 -12.72 -22.79 10.17
N LEU A 89 -13.46 -21.67 10.14
CA LEU A 89 -13.66 -20.81 11.29
C LEU A 89 -14.43 -21.51 12.41
N ILE A 90 -15.46 -22.30 12.06
CA ILE A 90 -16.23 -23.10 13.02
C ILE A 90 -15.38 -24.23 13.59
N LYS A 91 -14.63 -24.96 12.74
CA LYS A 91 -13.80 -26.11 13.18
C LYS A 91 -12.66 -25.70 14.12
N LYS A 92 -12.17 -24.46 14.04
CA LYS A 92 -11.06 -23.96 14.87
C LYS A 92 -11.47 -23.66 16.32
N LYS A 93 -12.74 -23.81 16.71
CA LYS A 93 -13.21 -23.53 18.08
C LYS A 93 -13.97 -24.70 18.71
N ASN A 94 -13.45 -25.20 19.83
CA ASN A 94 -14.13 -26.15 20.73
C ASN A 94 -15.21 -25.49 21.62
N ASN A 95 -15.46 -24.18 21.49
CA ASN A 95 -16.48 -23.50 22.27
C ASN A 95 -17.71 -23.17 21.39
N PRO A 96 -18.94 -23.52 21.83
CA PRO A 96 -20.19 -23.37 21.08
C PRO A 96 -20.67 -21.91 20.98
N VAL A 97 -19.77 -20.95 21.13
CA VAL A 97 -20.11 -19.53 21.11
C VAL A 97 -20.21 -19.08 19.66
N THR A 98 -21.43 -19.29 19.13
CA THR A 98 -22.06 -18.69 17.95
C THR A 98 -21.41 -17.40 17.46
N PHE A 99 -20.35 -17.53 16.66
CA PHE A 99 -20.04 -16.51 15.68
C PHE A 99 -21.08 -16.65 14.59
N SER A 100 -21.90 -15.62 14.39
CA SER A 100 -22.73 -15.55 13.19
C SER A 100 -21.83 -15.79 11.97
N PRO A 101 -22.25 -16.63 11.01
CA PRO A 101 -21.48 -16.88 9.81
C PRO A 101 -21.11 -15.54 9.16
N VAL A 102 -19.90 -15.44 8.60
CA VAL A 102 -19.49 -14.23 7.88
C VAL A 102 -20.35 -14.16 6.63
N ALA A 103 -21.47 -13.43 6.71
CA ALA A 103 -22.38 -13.22 5.61
C ALA A 103 -21.87 -12.02 4.81
N PHE A 104 -21.31 -12.29 3.63
CA PHE A 104 -20.80 -11.24 2.75
C PHE A 104 -21.95 -10.53 2.01
N SER A 105 -22.50 -9.50 2.66
CA SER A 105 -23.39 -8.41 2.20
C SER A 105 -24.70 -8.77 1.43
N LYS A 106 -25.67 -7.84 1.54
CA LYS A 106 -26.95 -7.85 0.81
C LYS A 106 -26.78 -7.67 -0.71
N ASP A 107 -25.64 -7.13 -1.14
CA ASP A 107 -25.33 -6.76 -2.54
C ASP A 107 -24.34 -7.73 -3.19
N ARG A 108 -24.46 -9.02 -2.87
CA ARG A 108 -23.56 -10.08 -3.32
C ARG A 108 -23.28 -10.06 -4.83
N ARG A 109 -24.31 -9.83 -5.65
CA ARG A 109 -24.18 -9.79 -7.13
C ARG A 109 -23.31 -8.62 -7.61
N PHE A 110 -23.44 -7.46 -6.97
CA PHE A 110 -22.65 -6.28 -7.32
C PHE A 110 -21.17 -6.50 -7.01
N PHE A 111 -20.85 -7.02 -5.82
CA PHE A 111 -19.47 -7.34 -5.44
C PHE A 111 -18.87 -8.48 -6.25
N LEU A 112 -19.68 -9.47 -6.67
CA LEU A 112 -19.25 -10.51 -7.60
C LEU A 112 -18.86 -9.91 -8.96
N CYS A 113 -19.69 -9.02 -9.51
CA CYS A 113 -19.41 -8.37 -10.79
C CYS A 113 -18.13 -7.53 -10.73
N LEU A 114 -18.03 -6.63 -9.75
CA LEU A 114 -16.83 -5.79 -9.58
C LEU A 114 -15.57 -6.61 -9.29
N GLY A 115 -15.68 -7.64 -8.45
CA GLY A 115 -14.57 -8.54 -8.15
C GLY A 115 -14.11 -9.33 -9.38
N GLY A 116 -15.05 -9.75 -10.24
CA GLY A 116 -14.74 -10.37 -11.52
C GLY A 116 -14.00 -9.43 -12.46
N ILE A 117 -14.49 -8.20 -12.63
CA ILE A 117 -13.83 -7.16 -13.45
C ILE A 117 -12.42 -6.88 -12.94
N ALA A 118 -12.25 -6.74 -11.62
CA ALA A 118 -10.93 -6.50 -11.02
C ALA A 118 -9.94 -7.65 -11.29
N ASN A 119 -10.39 -8.91 -11.21
CA ASN A 119 -9.55 -10.06 -11.52
C ASN A 119 -9.18 -10.15 -13.00
N ILE A 120 -10.12 -9.86 -13.91
CA ILE A 120 -9.85 -9.80 -15.35
C ILE A 120 -8.80 -8.72 -15.64
N LEU A 121 -8.95 -7.53 -15.04
CA LEU A 121 -7.98 -6.44 -15.20
C LEU A 121 -6.58 -6.83 -14.72
N ILE A 122 -6.47 -7.50 -13.57
CA ILE A 122 -5.19 -8.01 -13.05
C ILE A 122 -4.58 -9.03 -14.01
N LEU A 123 -5.37 -9.97 -14.53
CA LEU A 123 -4.90 -10.98 -15.47
C LEU A 123 -4.43 -10.36 -16.79
N SER A 124 -5.16 -9.37 -17.31
CA SER A 124 -4.78 -8.61 -18.51
C SER A 124 -3.47 -7.86 -18.32
N ILE A 125 -3.23 -7.28 -17.14
CA ILE A 125 -1.96 -6.62 -16.81
C ILE A 125 -0.82 -7.64 -16.74
N ALA A 126 -1.02 -8.75 -16.03
CA ALA A 126 -0.01 -9.81 -15.94
C ALA A 126 0.37 -10.37 -17.32
N TYR A 127 -0.64 -10.55 -18.19
CA TYR A 127 -0.44 -10.95 -19.58
C TYR A 127 0.32 -9.90 -20.39
N SER A 128 0.00 -8.62 -20.22
CA SER A 128 0.71 -7.52 -20.89
C SER A 128 2.18 -7.45 -20.48
N ILE A 129 2.48 -7.65 -19.18
CA ILE A 129 3.85 -7.71 -18.65
C ILE A 129 4.61 -8.91 -19.24
N TRP A 130 3.94 -10.06 -19.37
CA TRP A 130 4.55 -11.21 -20.02
C TRP A 130 4.95 -10.90 -21.46
N ILE A 131 4.06 -10.34 -22.28
CA ILE A 131 4.36 -9.99 -23.67
C ILE A 131 5.52 -8.98 -23.74
N GLN A 132 5.49 -7.91 -22.93
CA GLN A 132 6.49 -6.85 -22.98
C GLN A 132 7.87 -7.30 -22.51
N SER A 133 7.93 -8.12 -21.47
CA SER A 133 9.21 -8.59 -20.91
C SER A 133 9.85 -9.70 -21.73
N SER A 134 9.18 -10.24 -22.75
CA SER A 134 9.59 -11.44 -23.51
C SER A 134 9.92 -12.67 -22.65
N SER A 135 9.53 -12.64 -21.37
CA SER A 135 9.84 -13.65 -20.36
C SER A 135 8.57 -14.05 -19.62
N LEU A 136 8.16 -15.31 -19.82
CA LEU A 136 7.03 -15.89 -19.10
C LEU A 136 7.25 -15.85 -17.59
N GLN A 137 8.49 -16.03 -17.13
CA GLN A 137 8.84 -16.02 -15.72
C GLN A 137 8.46 -14.69 -15.05
N THR A 138 8.73 -13.55 -15.70
CA THR A 138 8.44 -12.22 -15.14
C THR A 138 6.93 -12.02 -14.95
N GLY A 139 6.12 -12.38 -15.96
CA GLY A 139 4.67 -12.29 -15.88
C GLY A 139 4.07 -13.22 -14.80
N LEU A 140 4.59 -14.45 -14.69
CA LEU A 140 4.16 -15.41 -13.67
C LEU A 140 4.51 -14.96 -12.25
N VAL A 141 5.72 -14.43 -12.02
CA VAL A 141 6.13 -13.89 -10.72
C VAL A 141 5.24 -12.72 -10.31
N PHE A 142 4.97 -11.79 -11.24
CA PHE A 142 4.04 -10.69 -10.98
C PHE A 142 2.64 -11.21 -10.64
N GLY A 143 2.07 -12.09 -11.48
CA GLY A 143 0.75 -12.66 -11.23
C GLY A 143 0.65 -13.37 -9.88
N PHE A 144 1.63 -14.22 -9.56
CA PHE A 144 1.68 -14.93 -8.28
C PHE A 144 1.74 -13.98 -7.09
N THR A 145 2.62 -12.98 -7.12
CA THR A 145 2.76 -12.02 -6.02
C THR A 145 1.51 -11.15 -5.85
N VAL A 146 0.84 -10.76 -6.95
CA VAL A 146 -0.45 -10.06 -6.89
C VAL A 146 -1.53 -10.94 -6.25
N TYR A 147 -1.67 -12.20 -6.68
CA TYR A 147 -2.66 -13.11 -6.07
C TYR A 147 -2.37 -13.43 -4.60
N MET A 148 -1.10 -13.49 -4.20
CA MET A 148 -0.71 -13.57 -2.79
C MET A 148 -1.14 -12.32 -2.02
N ALA A 149 -0.97 -11.13 -2.59
CA ALA A 149 -1.45 -9.89 -1.97
C ALA A 149 -2.99 -9.88 -1.84
N ILE A 150 -3.71 -10.31 -2.88
CA ILE A 150 -5.18 -10.47 -2.84
C ILE A 150 -5.60 -11.41 -1.71
N PHE A 151 -4.92 -12.54 -1.55
CA PHE A 151 -5.19 -13.49 -0.48
C PHE A 151 -4.97 -12.86 0.90
N CYS A 152 -3.82 -12.21 1.12
CA CYS A 152 -3.51 -11.52 2.38
C CYS A 152 -4.54 -10.41 2.70
N VAL A 153 -4.93 -9.60 1.72
CA VAL A 153 -5.99 -8.58 1.87
C VAL A 153 -7.33 -9.24 2.20
N GLY A 154 -7.64 -10.40 1.59
CA GLY A 154 -8.80 -11.21 1.93
C GLY A 154 -8.79 -11.68 3.39
N CYS A 155 -7.66 -12.19 3.88
CA CYS A 155 -7.50 -12.57 5.29
C CYS A 155 -7.72 -11.39 6.24
N MET A 156 -7.14 -10.23 5.94
CA MET A 156 -7.35 -9.02 6.74
C MET A 156 -8.82 -8.59 6.75
N ASN A 157 -9.52 -8.69 5.62
CA ASN A 157 -10.97 -8.45 5.54
C ASN A 157 -11.76 -9.39 6.47
N ILE A 158 -11.43 -10.68 6.51
CA ILE A 158 -12.07 -11.64 7.43
C ILE A 158 -11.86 -11.22 8.89
N LEU A 159 -10.65 -10.80 9.26
CA LEU A 159 -10.35 -10.31 10.62
C LEU A 159 -11.15 -9.06 10.97
N VAL A 160 -11.36 -8.15 10.00
CA VAL A 160 -12.22 -6.97 10.19
C VAL A 160 -13.67 -7.38 10.41
N TYR A 161 -14.21 -8.34 9.65
CA TYR A 161 -15.58 -8.84 9.86
C TYR A 161 -15.74 -9.52 11.22
N GLN A 162 -14.76 -10.33 11.65
CA GLN A 162 -14.76 -10.93 12.98
C GLN A 162 -14.73 -9.89 14.09
N TRP A 163 -13.96 -8.82 13.91
CA TRP A 163 -13.91 -7.71 14.84
C TRP A 163 -15.26 -7.02 14.98
N GLU A 164 -15.98 -6.79 13.88
CA GLU A 164 -17.33 -6.19 13.90
C GLU A 164 -18.33 -7.08 14.63
N GLY A 165 -18.31 -8.40 14.36
CA GLY A 165 -19.15 -9.36 15.09
C GLY A 165 -18.83 -9.41 16.59
N LEU A 166 -17.55 -9.39 16.96
CA LEU A 166 -17.11 -9.34 18.36
C LEU A 166 -17.54 -8.04 19.06
N LYS A 167 -17.51 -6.90 18.36
CA LYS A 167 -17.88 -5.60 18.92
C LYS A 167 -19.35 -5.59 19.31
N ILE A 168 -20.22 -6.01 18.39
CA ILE A 168 -21.66 -6.13 18.62
C ILE A 168 -21.90 -7.04 19.82
N LYS A 169 -21.25 -8.21 19.83
CA LYS A 169 -21.40 -9.14 20.97
C LYS A 169 -20.98 -8.50 22.30
N ASN A 170 -19.85 -7.81 22.34
CA ASN A 170 -19.32 -7.20 23.56
C ASN A 170 -20.16 -6.00 24.04
N GLU A 171 -20.96 -5.39 23.16
CA GLU A 171 -21.95 -4.37 23.54
C GLU A 171 -23.15 -5.00 24.29
N PHE A 172 -23.56 -6.22 23.92
CA PHE A 172 -24.63 -6.96 24.62
C PHE A 172 -24.14 -7.75 25.85
N GLU A 173 -22.97 -8.38 25.75
CA GLU A 173 -22.35 -9.20 26.80
C GLU A 173 -20.89 -8.75 27.01
N PRO A 174 -20.67 -7.70 27.82
CA PRO A 174 -19.34 -7.16 28.04
C PRO A 174 -18.45 -8.17 28.75
N SER A 175 -17.32 -8.50 28.12
CA SER A 175 -16.32 -9.42 28.66
C SER A 175 -14.93 -8.84 28.52
N LYS A 176 -14.13 -8.92 29.59
CA LYS A 176 -12.71 -8.52 29.56
C LYS A 176 -11.90 -9.28 28.51
N GLU A 177 -12.26 -10.53 28.21
CA GLU A 177 -11.59 -11.32 27.17
C GLU A 177 -11.92 -10.81 25.76
N ASN A 178 -13.19 -10.48 25.51
CA ASN A 178 -13.62 -9.92 24.23
C ASN A 178 -13.02 -8.53 24.00
N ASP A 179 -12.96 -7.71 25.05
CA ASP A 179 -12.37 -6.38 25.00
C ASP A 179 -10.86 -6.42 24.67
N ARG A 180 -10.11 -7.38 25.22
CA ARG A 180 -8.70 -7.63 24.84
C ARG A 180 -8.51 -8.07 23.39
N ARG A 181 -9.51 -8.67 22.74
CA ARG A 181 -9.46 -9.05 21.31
C ARG A 181 -9.83 -7.89 20.39
N LEU A 182 -10.73 -7.02 20.85
CA LEU A 182 -11.17 -5.83 20.11
C LEU A 182 -10.13 -4.71 20.13
N TYR A 183 -9.33 -4.64 21.18
CA TYR A 183 -8.43 -3.51 21.39
C TYR A 183 -7.04 -3.97 21.81
N PHE A 184 -6.03 -3.32 21.22
CA PHE A 184 -4.67 -3.35 21.72
C PHE A 184 -4.48 -2.23 22.74
N TYR A 185 -3.88 -2.58 23.86
CA TYR A 185 -3.57 -1.65 24.93
C TYR A 185 -2.08 -1.33 24.90
N ILE A 186 -1.74 -0.08 24.58
CA ILE A 186 -0.38 0.44 24.72
C ILE A 186 -0.41 1.45 25.86
N ARG A 187 0.11 1.05 27.03
CA ARG A 187 -0.05 1.78 28.28
C ARG A 187 -1.54 2.05 28.57
N ASN A 188 -1.98 3.31 28.57
CA ASN A 188 -3.36 3.72 28.81
C ASN A 188 -4.14 4.03 27.51
N ILE A 189 -3.54 3.82 26.34
CA ILE A 189 -4.17 4.12 25.05
C ILE A 189 -4.83 2.85 24.50
N LYS A 190 -6.13 2.96 24.21
CA LYS A 190 -6.96 1.90 23.64
C LYS A 190 -7.00 2.04 22.12
N ILE A 191 -6.32 1.15 21.40
CA ILE A 191 -6.24 1.18 19.93
C ILE A 191 -7.13 0.06 19.37
N PRO A 192 -8.12 0.34 18.52
CA PRO A 192 -8.97 -0.69 17.93
C PRO A 192 -8.16 -1.58 16.98
N SER A 193 -8.17 -2.90 17.18
CA SER A 193 -7.44 -3.84 16.32
C SER A 193 -7.91 -3.78 14.84
N LYS A 194 -9.16 -3.37 14.59
CA LYS A 194 -9.66 -3.03 13.25
C LYS A 194 -8.80 -2.01 12.50
N LEU A 195 -8.25 -1.00 13.19
CA LEU A 195 -7.38 0.00 12.55
C LEU A 195 -6.08 -0.65 12.06
N LEU A 196 -5.50 -1.54 12.87
CA LEU A 196 -4.28 -2.28 12.50
C LEU A 196 -4.52 -3.18 11.28
N PHE A 197 -5.65 -3.88 11.22
CA PHE A 197 -6.00 -4.69 10.05
C PHE A 197 -6.18 -3.83 8.78
N ARG A 198 -6.76 -2.63 8.91
CA ARG A 198 -6.87 -1.67 7.79
C ARG A 198 -5.52 -1.18 7.32
N ILE A 199 -4.63 -0.78 8.23
CA ILE A 199 -3.26 -0.38 7.90
C ILE A 199 -2.52 -1.56 7.23
N GLY A 200 -2.69 -2.78 7.75
CA GLY A 200 -2.14 -4.00 7.15
C GLY A 200 -2.56 -4.21 5.70
N MET A 201 -3.82 -3.92 5.34
CA MET A 201 -4.28 -3.98 3.94
C MET A 201 -3.56 -2.98 3.02
N PHE A 202 -3.16 -1.81 3.53
CA PHE A 202 -2.38 -0.83 2.77
C PHE A 202 -0.88 -1.11 2.76
N ILE A 203 -0.33 -1.87 3.70
CA ILE A 203 1.11 -2.20 3.71
C ILE A 203 1.38 -3.47 2.89
N THR A 204 0.46 -4.43 2.93
CA THR A 204 0.61 -5.75 2.26
C THR A 204 1.04 -5.64 0.79
N PRO A 205 0.41 -4.81 -0.06
CA PRO A 205 0.78 -4.76 -1.46
C PRO A 205 2.22 -4.26 -1.68
N LEU A 206 2.71 -3.31 -0.85
CA LEU A 206 4.08 -2.80 -0.93
C LEU A 206 5.12 -3.87 -0.61
N ILE A 207 4.81 -4.80 0.29
CA ILE A 207 5.75 -5.85 0.70
C ILE A 207 5.69 -7.03 -0.27
N VAL A 208 4.49 -7.42 -0.69
CA VAL A 208 4.27 -8.70 -1.37
C VAL A 208 4.38 -8.58 -2.89
N VAL A 209 3.88 -7.49 -3.49
CA VAL A 209 3.80 -7.37 -4.95
C VAL A 209 5.16 -6.99 -5.51
N SER A 210 5.74 -7.88 -6.31
CA SER A 210 7.04 -7.64 -6.93
C SER A 210 6.99 -6.45 -7.89
N GLY A 211 7.95 -5.54 -7.76
CA GLY A 211 8.10 -4.40 -8.67
C GLY A 211 7.03 -3.31 -8.54
N ILE A 212 6.12 -3.38 -7.57
CA ILE A 212 5.03 -2.39 -7.44
C ILE A 212 5.56 -0.97 -7.18
N TYR A 213 6.59 -0.85 -6.33
CA TYR A 213 7.22 0.42 -6.02
C TYR A 213 7.81 1.05 -7.30
N VAL A 214 8.67 0.29 -8.00
CA VAL A 214 9.32 0.74 -9.23
C VAL A 214 8.28 1.08 -10.30
N GLY A 215 7.26 0.23 -10.48
CA GLY A 215 6.19 0.44 -11.46
C GLY A 215 5.39 1.72 -11.20
N LEU A 216 4.93 1.93 -9.97
CA LEU A 216 4.15 3.12 -9.60
C LEU A 216 4.99 4.39 -9.66
N THR A 217 6.26 4.33 -9.26
CA THR A 217 7.20 5.45 -9.38
C THR A 217 7.44 5.81 -10.84
N ASN A 218 7.64 4.84 -11.72
CA ASN A 218 7.82 5.08 -13.16
C ASN A 218 6.58 5.72 -13.80
N ILE A 219 5.38 5.23 -13.45
CA ILE A 219 4.12 5.84 -13.92
C ILE A 219 4.01 7.27 -13.40
N THR A 220 4.32 7.49 -12.12
CA THR A 220 4.25 8.82 -11.49
C THR A 220 5.19 9.81 -12.19
N PHE A 221 6.45 9.44 -12.40
CA PHE A 221 7.40 10.30 -13.12
C PHE A 221 7.02 10.53 -14.58
N SER A 222 6.51 9.50 -15.26
CA SER A 222 5.99 9.66 -16.62
C SER A 222 4.82 10.64 -16.69
N LEU A 223 3.89 10.61 -15.74
CA LEU A 223 2.74 11.53 -15.69
C LEU A 223 3.16 12.99 -15.44
N ILE A 224 4.23 13.18 -14.67
CA ILE A 224 4.78 14.52 -14.38
C ILE A 224 5.68 15.00 -15.54
N GLY A 225 5.97 14.15 -16.53
CA GLY A 225 6.84 14.48 -17.66
C GLY A 225 8.33 14.43 -17.32
N VAL A 226 8.68 13.82 -16.20
CA VAL A 226 10.06 13.64 -15.73
C VAL A 226 10.62 12.42 -16.42
N ARG A 227 11.44 12.63 -17.46
CA ARG A 227 12.25 11.56 -18.04
C ARG A 227 13.46 11.35 -17.13
N GLN A 228 13.73 10.10 -16.70
CA GLN A 228 15.00 9.74 -16.08
C GLN A 228 16.13 9.76 -17.14
N SER A 229 16.39 10.90 -17.78
CA SER A 229 17.28 10.96 -18.94
C SER A 229 18.66 11.52 -18.67
N ASP A 230 18.95 12.15 -17.54
CA ASP A 230 20.27 12.75 -17.33
C ASP A 230 20.79 12.48 -15.91
N VAL A 231 21.78 11.59 -15.81
CA VAL A 231 22.61 11.45 -14.61
C VAL A 231 23.59 12.61 -14.63
N THR A 232 23.34 13.63 -13.81
CA THR A 232 24.34 14.67 -13.56
C THR A 232 25.49 14.06 -12.77
N ILE A 233 26.58 13.73 -13.45
CA ILE A 233 27.80 13.24 -12.81
C ILE A 233 28.50 14.45 -12.17
N TYR A 234 28.50 14.49 -10.84
CA TYR A 234 29.34 15.45 -10.11
C TYR A 234 30.77 14.93 -10.10
N VAL A 235 31.59 15.46 -11.01
CA VAL A 235 33.04 15.21 -11.03
C VAL A 235 33.71 16.17 -10.04
N ASP A 236 34.40 15.61 -9.06
CA ASP A 236 35.27 16.36 -8.15
C ASP A 236 36.26 17.21 -8.97
N LYS A 237 36.50 18.46 -8.54
CA LYS A 237 37.40 19.41 -9.22
C LYS A 237 38.75 18.80 -9.56
N ASN A 238 39.27 17.90 -8.72
CA ASN A 238 40.56 17.24 -8.95
C ASN A 238 40.58 16.31 -10.18
N TYR A 239 39.41 15.89 -10.67
CA TYR A 239 39.26 14.96 -11.79
C TYR A 239 38.57 15.61 -13.00
N GLN A 240 38.17 16.88 -12.93
CA GLN A 240 37.50 17.56 -14.05
C GLN A 240 38.37 17.59 -15.32
N ASP A 241 39.68 17.81 -15.17
CA ASP A 241 40.62 17.87 -16.30
C ASP A 241 40.75 16.53 -17.05
N LEU A 242 40.52 15.40 -16.38
CA LEU A 242 40.57 14.08 -17.02
C LEU A 242 39.38 13.86 -17.96
N PHE A 243 38.20 14.36 -17.59
CA PHE A 243 37.00 14.26 -18.41
C PHE A 243 36.99 15.28 -19.55
N TYR A 244 37.36 16.53 -19.28
CA TYR A 244 37.47 17.57 -20.33
C TYR A 244 38.50 17.22 -21.42
N ASN A 245 39.61 16.58 -21.06
CA ASN A 245 40.60 16.11 -22.04
C ASN A 245 40.16 14.86 -22.82
N SER A 246 39.21 14.08 -22.30
CA SER A 246 38.68 12.89 -22.98
C SER A 246 37.67 13.26 -24.08
N ASP A 247 36.84 14.28 -23.87
CA ASP A 247 35.89 14.75 -24.86
C ASP A 247 36.58 15.36 -26.09
N ASN A 248 37.68 16.11 -25.89
CA ASN A 248 38.48 16.66 -26.99
C ASN A 248 39.21 15.60 -27.83
N LYS A 249 39.49 14.41 -27.29
CA LYS A 249 40.10 13.31 -28.06
C LYS A 249 39.09 12.60 -28.98
N SER A 250 37.82 12.58 -28.61
CA SER A 250 36.77 11.95 -29.44
C SER A 250 36.48 12.72 -30.74
N PHE A 251 36.84 14.00 -30.80
CA PHE A 251 36.67 14.85 -31.99
C PHE A 251 37.82 14.75 -33.00
N LEU A 252 38.95 14.14 -32.63
CA LEU A 252 40.14 13.98 -33.48
C LEU A 252 40.21 12.63 -34.21
N ILE A 253 39.19 11.78 -34.03
CA ILE A 253 39.01 10.54 -34.81
C ILE A 253 37.67 10.62 -35.52
N ARG A 254 37.61 11.44 -36.57
CA ARG A 254 36.66 11.30 -37.68
C ARG A 254 37.32 11.75 -38.97
#